data_AF-A0A9X6YMA5-F1
#
_entry.id   AF-A0A9X6YMA5-F1
#
_cell.length_a   1.000
_cell.length_b   1.000
_cell.length_c   1.000
_cell.angle_alpha   90.00
_cell.angle_beta   90.00
_cell.angle_gamma   90.00
#
_symmetry.space_group_name_H-M   'P 1'
#
loop_
_entity.id
_entity.type
_entity.pdbx_description
1 polymer ?
#
loop_
_entity_poly.entity_id
_entity_poly.type
_entity_poly.pdbx_seq_one_letter_code
_entity_poly.pdbx_strand_id
1 'polypeptide(L)'
;MTATEIKKQIKNKMHGVSKITVTIGEHEGKYDLNVNVWGYDKYFNEEFECYTETIEDEKKAITKAKRMATTLANNGYKANYTGFENC
;
A
#
# COMPACT_ATOMS: atom_id res chain seq x y z
N MET A 1 -3.26 -8.04 -7.01
CA MET A 1 -2.43 -8.75 -6.01
C MET A 1 -3.18 -8.77 -4.67
N THR A 2 -3.06 -9.82 -3.88
CA THR A 2 -3.74 -10.04 -2.59
C THR A 2 -2.87 -9.57 -1.42
N ALA A 3 -3.48 -9.33 -0.26
CA ALA A 3 -2.73 -8.98 0.96
C ALA A 3 -1.67 -10.04 1.35
N THR A 4 -1.92 -11.31 1.03
CA THR A 4 -0.99 -12.42 1.25
C THR A 4 0.26 -12.29 0.38
N GLU A 5 0.10 -11.87 -0.88
CA GLU A 5 1.22 -11.64 -1.80
C GLU A 5 2.02 -10.41 -1.38
N ILE A 6 1.37 -9.34 -0.93
CA ILE A 6 2.03 -8.16 -0.32
C ILE A 6 2.87 -8.59 0.88
N LYS A 7 2.31 -9.40 1.79
CA LYS A 7 3.04 -9.95 2.95
C LYS A 7 4.28 -10.75 2.55
N LYS A 8 4.19 -11.54 1.47
CA LYS A 8 5.34 -12.29 0.94
C LYS A 8 6.42 -11.36 0.40
N GLN A 9 6.04 -10.32 -0.34
CA GLN A 9 6.99 -9.32 -0.84
C GLN A 9 7.71 -8.58 0.29
N ILE A 10 6.95 -8.14 1.30
CA ILE A 10 7.50 -7.50 2.51
C ILE A 10 8.53 -8.40 3.18
N LYS A 11 8.21 -9.68 3.40
CA LYS A 11 9.12 -10.63 4.06
C LYS A 11 10.39 -10.88 3.25
N ASN A 12 10.30 -10.86 1.92
CA ASN A 12 11.44 -11.09 1.04
C ASN A 12 12.37 -9.87 0.94
N LYS A 13 11.80 -8.66 1.02
CA LYS A 13 12.54 -7.40 0.80
C LYS A 13 12.95 -6.70 2.08
N MET A 14 12.26 -6.93 3.19
CA MET A 14 12.47 -6.18 4.43
C MET A 14 12.68 -7.08 5.65
N HIS A 15 13.56 -6.63 6.53
CA HIS A 15 13.81 -7.24 7.83
C HIS A 15 12.74 -6.84 8.85
N GLY A 16 12.11 -5.67 8.70
CA GLY A 16 10.95 -5.30 9.49
C GLY A 16 10.18 -4.13 8.91
N VAL A 17 8.90 -4.04 9.28
CA VAL A 17 7.96 -3.03 8.78
C VAL A 17 7.63 -2.05 9.91
N SER A 18 7.81 -0.77 9.64
CA SER A 18 7.43 0.32 10.52
C SER A 18 5.98 0.75 10.31
N LYS A 19 5.60 1.05 9.06
CA LYS A 19 4.24 1.45 8.67
C LYS A 19 3.93 1.04 7.22
N ILE A 20 2.66 0.93 6.89
CA ILE A 20 2.18 0.78 5.52
C ILE A 20 1.18 1.90 5.25
N THR A 21 1.34 2.59 4.13
CA THR A 21 0.42 3.62 3.67
C THR A 21 -0.24 3.15 2.39
N VAL A 22 -1.57 3.24 2.35
CA VAL A 22 -2.36 2.97 1.15
C VAL A 22 -2.89 4.30 0.64
N THR A 23 -2.50 4.66 -0.56
CA THR A 23 -2.79 5.94 -1.23
C THR A 23 -3.51 5.71 -2.54
N ILE A 24 -4.13 6.78 -3.07
CA ILE A 24 -4.68 6.81 -4.41
C ILE A 24 -4.06 7.99 -5.16
N GLY A 25 -3.39 7.75 -6.29
CA GLY A 25 -3.03 8.78 -7.26
C GLY A 25 -4.13 8.93 -8.31
N GLU A 26 -4.35 10.14 -8.82
CA GLU A 26 -5.18 10.36 -10.01
C GLU A 26 -4.28 10.64 -11.21
N HIS A 27 -4.47 9.90 -12.31
CA HIS A 27 -3.75 10.10 -13.56
C HIS A 27 -4.72 9.97 -14.74
N GLU A 28 -4.91 11.05 -15.49
CA GLU A 28 -5.74 11.07 -16.72
C GLU A 28 -7.14 10.45 -16.55
N GLY A 29 -7.82 10.74 -15.43
CA GLY A 29 -9.16 10.22 -15.13
C GLY A 29 -9.19 8.76 -14.66
N LYS A 30 -8.01 8.17 -14.37
CA LYS A 30 -7.87 6.88 -13.69
C LYS A 30 -7.28 7.08 -12.30
N TYR A 31 -7.51 6.08 -11.44
CA TYR A 31 -7.14 6.10 -10.04
C TYR A 31 -6.17 4.97 -9.73
N ASP A 32 -4.92 5.30 -9.44
CA ASP A 32 -3.87 4.35 -9.09
C ASP A 32 -3.87 4.11 -7.59
N LEU A 33 -4.25 2.91 -7.16
CA LEU A 33 -4.13 2.48 -5.77
C LEU A 33 -2.68 2.05 -5.52
N ASN A 34 -1.99 2.80 -4.66
CA ASN A 34 -0.61 2.55 -4.27
C ASN A 34 -0.55 1.99 -2.84
N VAL A 35 0.29 0.98 -2.60
CA VAL A 35 0.60 0.44 -1.27
C VAL A 35 2.09 0.63 -1.01
N ASN A 36 2.39 1.65 -0.23
CA ASN A 36 3.73 2.06 0.16
C ASN A 36 4.10 1.43 1.50
N VAL A 37 5.24 0.75 1.55
CA VAL A 37 5.70 0.05 2.74
C VAL A 37 6.96 0.75 3.24
N TRP A 38 6.93 1.14 4.51
CA TRP A 38 8.05 1.75 5.20
C TRP A 38 8.64 0.76 6.18
N GLY A 39 9.94 0.56 6.13
CA GLY A 39 10.61 -0.27 7.11
C GLY A 39 12.10 -0.29 6.92
N TYR A 40 12.73 -1.32 7.45
CA TYR A 40 14.18 -1.48 7.40
C TYR A 40 14.55 -2.74 6.61
N ASP A 41 15.38 -2.52 5.61
CA ASP A 41 16.30 -3.49 5.05
C ASP A 41 17.33 -3.87 6.14
N LYS A 42 18.03 -4.99 5.97
CA LYS A 42 19.31 -5.31 6.62
C LYS A 42 20.30 -4.13 6.64
N TYR A 43 20.24 -3.23 5.66
CA TYR A 43 21.18 -2.13 5.50
C TYR A 43 20.67 -0.76 6.00
N PHE A 44 19.39 -0.37 5.83
CA PHE A 44 18.84 0.96 6.22
C PHE A 44 17.31 0.99 6.36
N ASN A 45 16.74 2.11 6.86
CA ASN A 45 15.30 2.41 6.79
C ASN A 45 14.96 3.00 5.40
N GLU A 46 14.18 2.29 4.58
CA GLU A 46 13.75 2.76 3.26
C GLU A 46 12.22 2.64 3.09
N GLU A 47 11.65 3.55 2.30
CA GLU A 47 10.29 3.44 1.76
C GLU A 47 10.37 2.75 0.40
N PHE A 48 9.49 1.79 0.15
CA PHE A 48 9.31 1.24 -1.19
C PHE A 48 7.85 1.03 -1.53
N GLU A 49 7.51 1.29 -2.79
CA GLU A 49 6.20 0.97 -3.35
C GLU A 49 6.11 -0.55 -3.60
N CYS A 50 5.16 -1.20 -2.94
CA CYS A 50 5.02 -2.67 -2.98
C CYS A 50 3.96 -3.13 -3.99
N TYR A 51 2.97 -2.30 -4.27
CA TYR A 51 1.84 -2.64 -5.13
C TYR A 51 1.18 -1.40 -5.71
N THR A 52 0.91 -1.46 -7.00
CA THR A 52 0.19 -0.41 -7.73
C THR A 52 -0.86 -1.07 -8.62
N GLU A 53 -2.07 -0.53 -8.60
CA GLU A 53 -3.18 -0.98 -9.44
C GLU A 53 -4.03 0.19 -9.91
N THR A 54 -4.16 0.32 -11.23
CA THR A 54 -5.01 1.32 -11.87
C THR A 54 -6.48 0.88 -11.90
N ILE A 55 -7.36 1.77 -11.45
CA ILE A 55 -8.80 1.55 -11.36
C ILE A 55 -9.52 2.75 -12.02
N GLU A 56 -10.48 2.49 -12.88
CA GLU A 56 -11.17 3.57 -13.63
C GLU A 56 -12.21 4.33 -12.79
N ASP A 57 -12.70 3.74 -11.71
CA ASP A 57 -13.76 4.33 -10.88
C ASP A 57 -13.23 4.72 -9.50
N GLU A 58 -13.41 5.99 -9.15
CA GLU A 58 -12.95 6.59 -7.90
C GLU A 58 -13.49 5.85 -6.67
N LYS A 59 -14.80 5.56 -6.65
CA LYS A 59 -15.46 4.94 -5.50
C LYS A 59 -14.97 3.51 -5.31
N LYS A 60 -14.73 2.78 -6.40
CA LYS A 60 -14.12 1.45 -6.36
C LYS A 60 -12.68 1.52 -5.86
N ALA A 61 -11.89 2.49 -6.32
CA ALA A 61 -10.52 2.70 -5.86
C ALA A 61 -10.48 2.97 -4.35
N ILE A 62 -11.28 3.92 -3.86
CA ILE A 62 -11.39 4.25 -2.42
C ILE A 62 -11.85 3.04 -1.61
N THR A 63 -12.88 2.33 -2.07
CA THR A 63 -13.40 1.15 -1.36
C THR A 63 -12.34 0.07 -1.26
N LYS A 64 -11.60 -0.17 -2.35
CA LYS A 64 -10.54 -1.17 -2.39
C LYS A 64 -9.35 -0.77 -1.52
N ALA A 65 -8.92 0.49 -1.57
CA ALA A 65 -7.84 1.03 -0.75
C ALA A 65 -8.14 0.90 0.75
N LYS A 66 -9.35 1.29 1.18
CA LYS A 66 -9.79 1.11 2.57
C LYS A 66 -9.79 -0.36 3.00
N ARG A 67 -10.35 -1.26 2.17
CA ARG A 67 -10.36 -2.71 2.45
C ARG A 67 -8.94 -3.26 2.55
N MET A 68 -8.03 -2.81 1.69
CA MET A 68 -6.63 -3.20 1.72
C MET A 68 -5.96 -2.78 3.03
N ALA A 69 -6.10 -1.51 3.41
CA ALA A 69 -5.57 -0.98 4.66
C ALA A 69 -6.10 -1.75 5.87
N THR A 70 -7.42 -1.97 5.96
CA THR A 70 -8.03 -2.77 7.04
C THR A 70 -7.50 -4.20 7.06
N THR A 71 -7.35 -4.85 5.90
CA THR A 71 -6.84 -6.22 5.82
C THR A 71 -5.39 -6.31 6.28
N LEU A 72 -4.55 -5.35 5.90
CA LEU A 72 -3.16 -5.28 6.33
C LEU A 72 -3.05 -4.96 7.83
N ALA A 73 -3.92 -4.09 8.35
CA ALA A 73 -4.03 -3.82 9.79
C ALA A 73 -4.42 -5.07 10.59
N ASN A 74 -5.41 -5.82 10.12
CA ASN A 74 -5.83 -7.09 10.72
C ASN A 74 -4.73 -8.18 10.69
N ASN A 75 -3.77 -8.07 9.77
CA ASN A 75 -2.60 -8.94 9.71
C ASN A 75 -1.46 -8.51 10.65
N GLY A 76 -1.67 -7.48 11.48
CA GLY A 76 -0.71 -7.01 12.48
C GLY A 76 0.24 -5.91 12.00
N TYR A 77 0.05 -5.37 10.79
CA TYR A 77 0.85 -4.24 10.31
C TYR A 77 0.25 -2.91 10.74
N LYS A 78 1.10 -1.88 10.93
CA LYS A 78 0.63 -0.49 11.12
C LYS A 78 0.23 0.10 9.77
N ALA A 79 -0.91 -0.34 9.24
CA ALA A 79 -1.39 0.00 7.90
C ALA A 79 -2.57 0.98 7.91
N ASN A 80 -2.46 2.11 7.22
CA ASN A 80 -3.52 3.12 7.15
C ASN A 80 -3.79 3.55 5.69
N TYR A 81 -5.06 3.86 5.39
CA TYR A 81 -5.44 4.57 4.16
C TYR A 81 -5.28 6.08 4.40
N THR A 82 -4.45 6.74 3.59
CA THR A 82 -4.10 8.15 3.77
C THR A 82 -4.83 9.10 2.82
N GLY A 83 -5.64 8.58 1.90
CA GLY A 83 -6.38 9.40 0.94
C GLY A 83 -5.67 9.51 -0.40
N PHE A 84 -5.94 10.60 -1.11
CA PHE A 84 -5.30 10.90 -2.37
C PHE A 84 -3.88 11.43 -2.16
N GLU A 85 -2.93 10.96 -2.96
CA GLU A 85 -1.63 11.59 -3.11
C GLU A 85 -1.83 12.87 -3.92
N ASN A 86 -1.50 14.02 -3.33
CA ASN A 86 -1.44 15.27 -4.07
C ASN A 86 -0.21 15.22 -4.99
N CYS A 87 -0.45 15.11 -6.29
CA CYS A 87 0.54 15.36 -7.34
C CYS A 87 0.81 16.86 -7.47
#